data_AF-A0A2G4YWH7-F1
#
_entry.id   AF-A0A2G4YWH7-F1
#
_cell.length_a   1.000
_cell.length_b   1.000
_cell.length_c   1.000
_cell.angle_alpha   90.00
_cell.angle_beta   90.00
_cell.angle_gamma   90.00
#
_symmetry.space_group_name_H-M   'P 1'
#
loop_
_entity.id
_entity.type
_entity.pdbx_description
1 polymer ?
#
loop_
_entity_poly.entity_id
_entity_poly.type
_entity_poly.pdbx_seq_one_letter_code
_entity_poly.pdbx_strand_id
1 'polypeptide(L)'
;MSIFKGRYKIYTSYYPSGDFAMRSIALAKNNAVKYPSCLSTFTQDNAKIFLHPEVRNILNYHSGQTILFEDDTIHYLYEIVTGTVKTYTILNDGRRQITGFYTKGDILGLPARGRYFYSAEAITDTTVYYHTLSRMEQLLQSNPDLAQKMIEIAYHQLSDTHAQLVSLGRKKPDERVATFLLNCQRWTTIQVPSQEAVVSLPMSRLDIADYLGLTQETVCRVFSKFNRAGLIKLLSASQFTLKDQKQLSALAQTL
;
A
#
# COMPACT_ATOMS: atom_id res chain seq x y z
N MET A 1 20.90 40.92 -19.55
CA MET A 1 22.33 40.58 -19.71
C MET A 1 22.94 40.50 -18.32
N SER A 2 22.84 39.32 -17.67
CA SER A 2 23.94 38.35 -17.45
C SER A 2 24.89 38.83 -16.32
N ILE A 3 25.23 38.11 -15.24
CA ILE A 3 25.35 36.66 -15.00
C ILE A 3 25.21 36.37 -13.49
N PHE A 4 24.38 35.38 -13.12
CA PHE A 4 24.34 34.71 -11.82
C PHE A 4 25.54 33.76 -11.68
N LYS A 5 26.31 33.87 -10.58
CA LYS A 5 27.26 32.83 -10.12
C LYS A 5 26.66 32.13 -8.90
N GLY A 6 26.37 30.84 -9.01
CA GLY A 6 25.94 30.00 -7.88
C GLY A 6 25.97 28.53 -8.27
N ARG A 7 27.03 27.83 -7.85
CA ARG A 7 27.45 26.49 -8.28
C ARG A 7 26.42 25.41 -7.91
N TYR A 8 25.79 24.79 -8.91
CA TYR A 8 25.17 23.46 -8.78
C TYR A 8 26.19 22.40 -9.20
N LYS A 9 26.67 21.59 -8.22
CA LYS A 9 27.38 20.35 -8.52
C LYS A 9 26.34 19.28 -8.83
N ILE A 10 26.28 18.89 -10.09
CA ILE A 10 25.55 17.73 -10.60
C ILE A 10 26.29 16.48 -10.09
N TYR A 11 25.64 15.61 -9.32
CA TYR A 11 26.13 14.25 -9.10
C TYR A 11 25.64 13.37 -10.25
N THR A 12 26.51 13.21 -11.25
CA THR A 12 26.41 12.20 -12.32
C THR A 12 26.90 10.84 -11.82
N SER A 13 26.06 9.84 -12.06
CA SER A 13 26.34 8.42 -12.35
C SER A 13 27.34 7.63 -11.50
N TYR A 14 26.84 6.57 -10.85
CA TYR A 14 27.56 5.31 -10.75
C TYR A 14 26.59 4.12 -10.74
N TYR A 15 26.35 3.55 -11.93
CA TYR A 15 25.82 2.19 -12.08
C TYR A 15 27.02 1.29 -12.38
N PRO A 16 27.33 0.27 -11.57
CA PRO A 16 28.24 -0.77 -12.01
C PRO A 16 27.49 -1.69 -12.98
N SER A 17 27.95 -1.68 -14.22
CA SER A 17 27.70 -2.71 -15.23
C SER A 17 28.32 -4.04 -14.77
N GLY A 18 27.55 -5.14 -14.85
CA GLY A 18 28.11 -6.49 -14.84
C GLY A 18 27.34 -7.51 -14.00
N ASP A 19 26.59 -8.38 -14.68
CA ASP A 19 26.52 -9.82 -14.42
C ASP A 19 25.90 -10.33 -13.09
N PHE A 20 24.64 -9.97 -12.82
CA PHE A 20 23.79 -10.68 -11.85
C PHE A 20 22.41 -11.09 -12.42
N ALA A 21 22.34 -11.30 -13.73
CA ALA A 21 21.23 -12.01 -14.35
C ALA A 21 21.56 -13.52 -14.37
N MET A 22 20.61 -14.36 -13.97
CA MET A 22 20.60 -15.84 -14.07
C MET A 22 21.14 -16.63 -12.87
N ARG A 23 20.31 -16.76 -11.83
CA ARG A 23 20.08 -17.93 -10.93
C ARG A 23 19.24 -17.38 -9.76
N SER A 24 17.93 -17.57 -9.68
CA SER A 24 17.28 -18.86 -9.46
C SER A 24 15.77 -18.72 -9.69
N ILE A 25 15.27 -19.28 -10.79
CA ILE A 25 13.87 -19.68 -10.92
C ILE A 25 13.85 -21.18 -10.64
N ALA A 26 13.38 -21.59 -9.47
CA ALA A 26 12.71 -22.88 -9.26
C ALA A 26 12.14 -22.97 -7.84
N LEU A 27 10.86 -23.39 -7.79
CA LEU A 27 10.10 -23.93 -6.66
C LEU A 27 9.07 -23.00 -6.00
N ALA A 28 7.93 -22.87 -6.66
CA ALA A 28 6.63 -22.88 -5.99
C ALA A 28 5.58 -23.50 -6.93
N LYS A 29 5.59 -24.83 -7.06
CA LYS A 29 4.39 -25.57 -7.49
C LYS A 29 3.46 -25.66 -6.28
N ASN A 30 2.42 -24.82 -6.26
CA ASN A 30 1.14 -25.16 -5.68
C ASN A 30 0.07 -24.16 -6.13
N ASN A 31 -1.06 -24.69 -6.57
CA ASN A 31 -2.21 -24.01 -7.14
C ASN A 31 -2.81 -22.94 -6.18
N ALA A 32 -2.33 -21.71 -6.30
CA ALA A 32 -3.08 -20.53 -5.89
C ALA A 32 -3.10 -19.59 -7.10
N VAL A 33 -4.30 -19.18 -7.52
CA VAL A 33 -4.49 -18.15 -8.54
C VAL A 33 -3.83 -16.87 -8.03
N LYS A 34 -2.59 -16.63 -8.47
CA LYS A 34 -1.77 -15.48 -8.10
C LYS A 34 -2.22 -14.29 -8.91
N TYR A 35 -3.13 -13.51 -8.35
CA TYR A 35 -3.34 -12.14 -8.84
C TYR A 35 -2.10 -11.33 -8.45
N PRO A 36 -1.54 -10.48 -9.32
CA PRO A 36 -0.65 -9.42 -8.87
C PRO A 36 -1.51 -8.50 -8.01
N SER A 37 -1.53 -8.76 -6.70
CA SER A 37 -2.09 -7.84 -5.71
C SER A 37 -1.43 -6.49 -5.96
N CYS A 38 -2.21 -5.41 -5.96
CA CYS A 38 -1.70 -4.04 -6.09
C CYS A 38 -1.84 -3.24 -4.79
N LEU A 39 -1.90 -3.98 -3.69
CA LEU A 39 -2.08 -3.51 -2.34
C LEU A 39 -1.36 -4.55 -1.49
N SER A 40 -0.11 -4.22 -1.14
CA SER A 40 0.89 -4.99 -0.40
C SER A 40 0.39 -6.33 0.14
N THR A 41 0.74 -7.41 -0.55
CA THR A 41 0.60 -8.76 0.02
C THR A 41 1.71 -8.93 1.04
N PHE A 42 1.47 -8.49 2.27
CA PHE A 42 2.25 -8.96 3.42
C PHE A 42 1.61 -10.26 3.91
N THR A 43 2.27 -11.37 3.63
CA THR A 43 2.00 -12.63 4.32
C THR A 43 2.38 -12.49 5.80
N GLN A 44 1.56 -13.11 6.66
CA GLN A 44 1.58 -13.04 8.12
C GLN A 44 2.92 -13.48 8.76
N ASP A 45 3.81 -14.11 7.99
CA ASP A 45 5.12 -14.60 8.44
C ASP A 45 6.21 -13.52 8.57
N ASN A 46 6.00 -12.33 7.99
CA ASN A 46 7.01 -11.26 7.97
C ASN A 46 6.92 -10.27 9.14
N ALA A 47 5.95 -10.42 10.06
CA ALA A 47 5.84 -9.61 11.28
C ALA A 47 7.05 -9.76 12.24
N LYS A 48 8.03 -10.60 11.90
CA LYS A 48 9.28 -10.80 12.66
C LYS A 48 10.46 -9.98 12.16
N ILE A 49 10.31 -9.17 11.10
CA ILE A 49 11.42 -8.43 10.48
C ILE A 49 12.02 -7.37 11.43
N PHE A 50 11.18 -6.70 12.23
CA PHE A 50 11.60 -5.61 13.12
C PHE A 50 11.56 -5.95 14.61
N LEU A 51 11.14 -7.17 14.96
CA LEU A 51 11.07 -7.62 16.35
C LEU A 51 12.45 -8.01 16.89
N HIS A 52 13.37 -7.04 16.98
CA HIS A 52 14.38 -7.11 18.02
C HIS A 52 13.74 -6.62 19.33
N PRO A 53 13.61 -7.47 20.36
CA PRO A 53 12.78 -7.19 21.54
C PRO A 53 13.27 -6.04 22.45
N GLU A 54 14.40 -5.41 22.14
CA GLU A 54 15.12 -4.58 23.11
C GLU A 54 14.83 -3.07 23.03
N VAL A 55 14.17 -2.55 21.99
CA VAL A 55 13.78 -1.12 21.93
C VAL A 55 12.40 -0.96 21.25
N ARG A 56 11.32 -0.95 22.04
CA ARG A 56 9.96 -0.70 21.56
C ARG A 56 9.66 0.79 21.57
N ASN A 57 10.16 1.48 20.55
CA ASN A 57 9.78 2.85 20.24
C ASN A 57 8.36 2.87 19.66
N ILE A 58 7.35 3.05 20.51
CA ILE A 58 5.93 3.01 20.14
C ILE A 58 5.39 4.44 20.05
N LEU A 59 4.61 4.71 18.99
CA LEU A 59 3.75 5.89 18.89
C LEU A 59 2.32 5.46 18.63
N ASN A 60 1.38 6.20 19.21
CA ASN A 60 -0.05 6.01 19.01
C ASN A 60 -0.63 7.24 18.35
N TYR A 61 -1.47 7.01 17.36
CA TYR A 61 -2.18 8.03 16.60
C TYR A 61 -3.68 7.74 16.67
N HIS A 62 -4.46 8.75 17.00
CA HIS A 62 -5.91 8.70 16.86
C HIS A 62 -6.32 8.77 15.38
N SER A 63 -7.50 8.22 15.07
CA SER A 63 -8.13 8.41 13.75
C SER A 63 -8.11 9.90 13.34
N GLY A 64 -7.67 10.17 12.12
CA GLY A 64 -7.52 11.51 11.53
C GLY A 64 -6.19 12.19 11.85
N GLN A 65 -5.32 11.64 12.71
CA GLN A 65 -4.01 12.23 12.97
C GLN A 65 -3.02 11.91 11.85
N THR A 66 -2.22 12.92 11.48
CA THR A 66 -1.13 12.79 10.52
C THR A 66 0.10 12.21 11.22
N ILE A 67 0.70 11.19 10.61
CA ILE A 67 1.88 10.46 11.10
C ILE A 67 3.16 11.10 10.56
N LEU A 68 3.15 11.51 9.28
CA LEU A 68 4.26 12.17 8.61
C LEU A 68 3.71 13.05 7.48
N PHE A 69 4.45 14.10 7.14
CA PHE A 69 4.12 15.02 6.06
C PHE A 69 5.03 14.81 4.86
N GLU A 70 4.49 15.07 3.68
CA GLU A 70 5.26 15.14 2.44
C GLU A 70 6.32 16.24 2.52
N ASP A 71 7.48 16.01 1.90
CA ASP A 71 8.63 16.92 1.86
C ASP A 71 9.33 17.15 3.22
N ASP A 72 8.81 16.66 4.34
CA ASP A 72 9.55 16.67 5.60
C ASP A 72 10.84 15.85 5.48
N THR A 73 11.87 16.30 6.21
CA THR A 73 13.13 15.55 6.29
C THR A 73 12.84 14.21 6.95
N ILE A 74 13.25 13.13 6.29
CA ILE A 74 13.02 11.80 6.81
C ILE A 74 13.99 11.49 7.95
N HIS A 75 13.42 11.18 9.11
CA HIS A 75 14.17 10.74 10.29
C HIS A 75 13.85 9.30 10.68
N TYR A 76 12.62 8.86 10.40
CA TYR A 76 12.10 7.59 10.89
C TYR A 76 11.41 6.76 9.80
N LEU A 77 11.56 5.45 9.93
CA LEU A 77 10.71 4.45 9.31
C LEU A 77 9.66 3.99 10.32
N TYR A 78 8.43 3.74 9.86
CA TYR A 78 7.34 3.31 10.72
C TYR A 78 6.83 1.94 10.29
N GLU A 79 6.61 1.03 11.24
CA GLU A 79 5.90 -0.23 11.01
C GLU A 79 4.52 -0.15 11.69
N ILE A 80 3.47 -0.47 10.97
CA ILE A 80 2.10 -0.47 11.52
C ILE A 80 1.91 -1.75 12.35
N VAL A 81 1.63 -1.58 13.65
CA VAL A 81 1.33 -2.68 14.57
C VAL A 81 -0.16 -2.99 14.57
N THR A 82 -0.98 -1.93 14.58
CA THR A 82 -2.45 -2.00 14.55
C THR A 82 -3.03 -0.81 13.78
N GLY A 83 -4.26 -0.96 13.31
CA GLY A 83 -5.00 0.08 12.63
C GLY A 83 -4.79 0.10 11.12
N THR A 84 -5.22 1.19 10.49
CA THR A 84 -5.13 1.41 9.05
C THR A 84 -4.72 2.85 8.77
N VAL A 85 -3.80 3.03 7.84
CA VAL A 85 -3.23 4.32 7.44
C VAL A 85 -3.45 4.53 5.94
N LYS A 86 -3.77 5.75 5.54
CA LYS A 86 -3.72 6.17 4.13
C LYS A 86 -2.47 6.99 3.87
N THR A 87 -1.89 6.84 2.69
CA THR A 87 -0.89 7.79 2.17
C THR A 87 -1.51 8.62 1.07
N TYR A 88 -1.10 9.88 0.98
CA TYR A 88 -1.65 10.79 0.00
C TYR A 88 -0.70 11.93 -0.34
N THR A 89 -0.94 12.53 -1.50
CA THR A 89 -0.34 13.80 -1.94
C THR A 89 -1.46 14.80 -2.17
N ILE A 90 -1.23 16.06 -1.81
CA ILE A 90 -2.11 17.17 -2.12
C ILE A 90 -1.53 17.91 -3.32
N LEU A 91 -2.32 18.05 -4.38
CA LEU A 91 -1.95 18.79 -5.58
C LEU A 91 -2.05 20.30 -5.33
N ASN A 92 -1.38 21.09 -6.17
CA ASN A 92 -1.38 22.55 -6.07
C ASN A 92 -2.78 23.19 -6.14
N ASP A 93 -3.75 22.50 -6.74
CA ASP A 93 -5.16 22.93 -6.82
C ASP A 93 -6.01 22.46 -5.63
N GLY A 94 -5.39 21.88 -4.60
CA GLY A 94 -6.03 21.39 -3.39
C GLY A 94 -6.67 20.00 -3.53
N ARG A 95 -6.65 19.38 -4.72
CA ARG A 95 -7.14 18.01 -4.88
C ARG A 95 -6.21 17.03 -4.18
N ARG A 96 -6.79 16.02 -3.56
CA ARG A 96 -6.07 14.94 -2.88
C ARG A 96 -6.02 13.70 -3.75
N GLN A 97 -4.84 13.10 -3.86
CA GLN A 97 -4.66 11.77 -4.45
C GLN A 97 -4.19 10.82 -3.37
N ILE A 98 -5.01 9.83 -3.03
CA ILE A 98 -4.57 8.74 -2.14
C ILE A 98 -3.70 7.78 -2.95
N THR A 99 -2.50 7.51 -2.44
CA THR A 99 -1.48 6.68 -3.09
C THR A 99 -1.43 5.27 -2.53
N GLY A 100 -2.07 5.00 -1.39
CA GLY A 100 -2.10 3.65 -0.83
C GLY A 100 -2.82 3.57 0.51
N PHE A 101 -3.25 2.35 0.83
CA PHE A 101 -3.81 1.98 2.13
C PHE A 101 -2.94 0.90 2.76
N TYR A 102 -2.49 1.17 3.98
CA TYR A 102 -1.53 0.36 4.71
C TYR A 102 -2.15 -0.11 6.02
N THR A 103 -1.82 -1.33 6.42
CA THR A 103 -2.35 -2.01 7.61
C THR A 103 -1.24 -2.72 8.37
N LYS A 104 -1.60 -3.53 9.37
CA LYS A 104 -0.65 -4.26 10.21
C LYS A 104 0.43 -4.98 9.39
N GLY A 105 1.69 -4.73 9.74
CA GLY A 105 2.88 -5.30 9.10
C GLY A 105 3.43 -4.47 7.94
N ASP A 106 2.69 -3.48 7.45
CA ASP A 106 3.19 -2.57 6.43
C ASP A 106 4.18 -1.55 7.00
N ILE A 107 5.14 -1.15 6.15
CA ILE A 107 6.15 -0.13 6.46
C ILE A 107 5.81 1.18 5.73
N LEU A 108 5.91 2.29 6.46
CA LEU A 108 5.79 3.65 5.95
C LEU A 108 7.12 4.39 6.03
N GLY A 109 7.24 5.39 5.16
CA GLY A 109 8.33 6.35 5.21
C GLY A 109 9.62 5.83 4.58
N LEU A 110 9.57 5.09 3.47
CA LEU A 110 10.80 4.75 2.75
C LEU A 110 11.49 6.02 2.21
N PRO A 111 12.82 6.17 2.38
CA PRO A 111 13.53 7.38 2.00
C PRO A 111 13.56 7.59 0.48
N ALA A 112 13.19 8.79 0.03
CA ALA A 112 13.47 9.28 -1.30
C ALA A 112 14.27 10.58 -1.20
N ARG A 113 15.57 10.55 -1.57
CA ARG A 113 16.45 11.72 -1.51
C ARG A 113 16.49 12.44 -0.14
N GLY A 114 16.32 11.69 0.96
CA GLY A 114 16.34 12.26 2.31
C GLY A 114 15.06 13.00 2.73
N ARG A 115 13.93 12.79 2.03
CA ARG A 115 12.62 13.33 2.39
C ARG A 115 11.52 12.30 2.23
N TYR A 116 10.37 12.56 2.86
CA TYR A 116 9.15 11.80 2.62
C TYR A 116 8.50 12.19 1.29
N PHE A 117 7.99 11.21 0.55
CA PHE A 117 7.40 11.39 -0.79
C PHE A 117 5.87 11.50 -0.78
N TYR A 118 5.25 11.31 0.38
CA TYR A 118 3.82 11.45 0.62
C TYR A 118 3.60 11.94 2.04
N SER A 119 2.37 12.35 2.32
CA SER A 119 1.85 12.44 3.69
C SER A 119 1.19 11.11 4.08
N ALA A 120 1.14 10.80 5.38
CA ALA A 120 0.43 9.62 5.89
C ALA A 120 -0.49 9.98 7.07
N GLU A 121 -1.74 9.51 7.05
CA GLU A 121 -2.75 9.81 8.06
C GLU A 121 -3.45 8.52 8.53
N ALA A 122 -3.64 8.42 9.84
CA ALA A 122 -4.35 7.31 10.45
C ALA A 122 -5.85 7.36 10.10
N ILE A 123 -6.38 6.30 9.48
CA ILE A 123 -7.81 6.15 9.19
C ILE A 123 -8.54 5.65 10.45
N THR A 124 -7.93 4.74 11.18
CA THR A 124 -8.40 4.26 12.49
C THR A 124 -7.39 4.64 13.55
N ASP A 125 -7.69 4.40 14.83
CA ASP A 125 -6.64 4.42 15.85
C ASP A 125 -5.51 3.45 15.44
N THR A 126 -4.28 3.94 15.47
CA THR A 126 -3.12 3.28 14.89
C THR A 126 -1.96 3.31 15.87
N THR A 127 -1.37 2.14 16.11
CA THR A 127 -0.10 1.99 16.82
C THR A 127 0.99 1.67 15.82
N VAL A 128 2.12 2.38 15.91
CA VAL A 128 3.30 2.12 15.08
C VAL A 128 4.53 1.89 15.94
N TYR A 129 5.45 1.06 15.44
CA TYR A 129 6.85 1.13 15.83
C TYR A 129 7.56 2.16 14.96
N TYR A 130 8.55 2.86 15.51
CA TYR A 130 9.40 3.75 14.73
C TYR A 130 10.89 3.44 14.93
N HIS A 131 11.65 3.53 13.85
CA HIS A 131 13.09 3.29 13.83
C HIS A 131 13.81 4.44 13.15
N THR A 132 14.91 4.92 13.74
CA THR A 132 15.74 5.92 13.06
C THR A 132 16.35 5.32 11.80
N LEU A 133 16.49 6.12 10.75
CA LEU A 133 17.16 5.67 9.52
C LEU A 133 18.57 5.15 9.78
N SER A 134 19.36 5.86 10.60
CA SER A 134 20.71 5.45 10.95
C SER A 134 20.77 4.06 11.61
N ARG A 135 19.80 3.74 12.47
CA ARG A 135 19.71 2.43 13.09
C ARG A 135 19.33 1.37 12.07
N MET A 136 18.41 1.69 11.16
CA MET A 136 18.01 0.78 10.10
C MET A 136 19.16 0.48 9.13
N GLU A 137 19.95 1.47 8.74
CA GLU A 137 21.14 1.28 7.91
C GLU A 137 22.15 0.33 8.57
N GLN A 138 22.42 0.52 9.86
CA GLN A 138 23.30 -0.39 10.64
C GLN A 138 22.75 -1.81 10.67
N LEU A 139 21.45 -1.96 10.93
CA LEU A 139 20.80 -3.28 10.97
C LEU A 139 20.90 -3.99 9.61
N LEU A 140 20.63 -3.28 8.52
CA LEU A 140 20.72 -3.83 7.16
C LEU A 140 22.15 -4.25 6.78
N GLN A 141 23.15 -3.49 7.22
CA GLN A 141 24.56 -3.86 7.00
C GLN A 141 24.98 -5.10 7.80
N SER A 142 24.47 -5.25 9.02
CA SER A 142 24.81 -6.36 9.91
C SER A 142 23.99 -7.64 9.69
N ASN A 143 22.87 -7.55 8.98
CA ASN A 143 21.92 -8.64 8.80
C ASN A 143 21.47 -8.77 7.33
N PRO A 144 22.13 -9.62 6.53
CA PRO A 144 21.80 -9.83 5.11
C PRO A 144 20.37 -10.32 4.87
N ASP A 145 19.83 -11.17 5.74
CA ASP A 145 18.46 -11.68 5.61
C ASP A 145 17.43 -10.56 5.76
N LEU A 146 17.67 -9.61 6.68
CA LEU A 146 16.86 -8.42 6.84
C LEU A 146 16.94 -7.53 5.59
N ALA A 147 18.13 -7.35 5.01
CA ALA A 147 18.31 -6.58 3.78
C ALA A 147 17.54 -7.19 2.60
N GLN A 148 17.61 -8.51 2.43
CA GLN A 148 16.87 -9.21 1.40
C GLN A 148 15.35 -9.02 1.57
N LYS A 149 14.84 -9.15 2.80
CA LYS A 149 13.41 -8.94 3.07
C LYS A 149 12.97 -7.50 2.78
N MET A 150 13.79 -6.50 3.10
CA MET A 150 13.49 -5.10 2.73
C MET A 150 13.43 -4.90 1.22
N ILE A 151 14.30 -5.56 0.45
CA ILE A 151 14.27 -5.53 -1.02
C ILE A 151 12.97 -6.19 -1.54
N GLU A 152 12.59 -7.34 -0.99
CA GLU A 152 11.33 -8.01 -1.35
C GLU A 152 10.12 -7.10 -1.09
N ILE A 153 10.09 -6.40 0.05
CA ILE A 153 9.06 -5.41 0.38
C ILE A 153 9.03 -4.28 -0.65
N ALA A 154 10.20 -3.73 -1.01
CA ALA A 154 10.29 -2.67 -2.01
C ALA A 154 9.79 -3.13 -3.39
N TYR A 155 10.11 -4.37 -3.81
CA TYR A 155 9.59 -4.94 -5.06
C TYR A 155 8.08 -5.12 -5.04
N HIS A 156 7.51 -5.56 -3.92
CA HIS A 156 6.07 -5.65 -3.76
C HIS A 156 5.41 -4.27 -3.90
N GLN A 157 5.91 -3.26 -3.19
CA GLN A 157 5.38 -1.89 -3.29
C GLN A 157 5.53 -1.29 -4.70
N LEU A 158 6.63 -1.58 -5.40
CA LEU A 158 6.82 -1.14 -6.78
C LEU A 158 5.83 -1.82 -7.73
N SER A 159 5.65 -3.13 -7.60
CA SER A 159 4.65 -3.89 -8.38
C SER A 159 3.24 -3.35 -8.13
N ASP A 160 2.92 -3.04 -6.88
CA ASP A 160 1.63 -2.48 -6.49
C ASP A 160 1.38 -1.13 -7.16
N THR A 161 2.36 -0.24 -7.05
CA THR A 161 2.33 1.10 -7.65
C THR A 161 2.18 1.03 -9.17
N HIS A 162 2.91 0.12 -9.82
CA HIS A 162 2.80 -0.09 -11.26
C HIS A 162 1.41 -0.58 -11.68
N ALA A 163 0.85 -1.54 -10.94
CA ALA A 163 -0.50 -2.03 -11.21
C ALA A 163 -1.58 -0.96 -10.96
N GLN A 164 -1.39 -0.10 -9.95
CA GLN A 164 -2.26 1.06 -9.74
C GLN A 164 -2.16 2.05 -10.92
N LEU A 165 -0.96 2.34 -11.42
CA LEU A 165 -0.75 3.17 -12.62
C LEU A 165 -1.53 2.65 -13.84
N VAL A 166 -1.43 1.35 -14.13
CA VAL A 166 -2.19 0.72 -15.23
C VAL A 166 -3.70 0.82 -15.00
N SER A 167 -4.14 0.57 -13.77
CA SER A 167 -5.55 0.70 -13.37
C SER A 167 -6.10 2.10 -13.62
N LEU A 168 -5.38 3.13 -13.18
CA LEU A 168 -5.75 4.54 -13.37
C LEU A 168 -5.71 4.99 -14.83
N GLY A 169 -4.82 4.41 -15.64
CA GLY A 169 -4.64 4.80 -17.05
C GLY A 169 -5.61 4.13 -18.02
N ARG A 170 -6.05 2.88 -17.75
CA ARG A 170 -6.76 2.06 -18.76
C ARG A 170 -8.07 1.45 -18.29
N LYS A 171 -8.26 1.20 -16.99
CA LYS A 171 -9.48 0.54 -16.52
C LYS A 171 -10.65 1.52 -16.44
N LYS A 172 -11.84 1.01 -16.77
CA LYS A 172 -13.14 1.67 -16.55
C LYS A 172 -13.50 1.70 -15.07
N PRO A 173 -14.43 2.57 -14.63
CA PRO A 173 -14.82 2.66 -13.22
C PRO A 173 -15.20 1.32 -12.58
N ASP A 174 -16.01 0.52 -13.26
CA ASP A 174 -16.44 -0.81 -12.78
C ASP A 174 -15.25 -1.75 -12.55
N GLU A 175 -14.31 -1.78 -13.49
CA GLU A 175 -13.12 -2.63 -13.46
C GLU A 175 -12.18 -2.21 -12.31
N ARG A 176 -12.04 -0.89 -12.08
CA ARG A 176 -11.27 -0.34 -10.95
C ARG A 176 -11.85 -0.72 -9.60
N VAL A 177 -13.16 -0.54 -9.44
CA VAL A 177 -13.86 -0.89 -8.19
C VAL A 177 -13.84 -2.40 -7.97
N ALA A 178 -14.02 -3.22 -9.01
CA ALA A 178 -13.90 -4.67 -8.90
C ALA A 178 -12.49 -5.09 -8.45
N THR A 179 -11.45 -4.50 -9.07
CA THR A 179 -10.05 -4.72 -8.67
C THR A 179 -9.81 -4.34 -7.21
N PHE A 180 -10.31 -3.18 -6.79
CA PHE A 180 -10.21 -2.71 -5.40
C PHE A 180 -10.85 -3.68 -4.41
N LEU A 181 -12.10 -4.09 -4.66
CA LEU A 181 -12.85 -4.98 -3.76
C LEU A 181 -12.17 -6.34 -3.61
N LEU A 182 -11.61 -6.89 -4.70
CA LEU A 182 -10.84 -8.13 -4.65
C LEU A 182 -9.58 -7.99 -3.79
N ASN A 183 -8.86 -6.88 -3.93
CA ASN A 183 -7.67 -6.63 -3.10
C ASN A 183 -8.01 -6.41 -1.62
N CYS A 184 -9.22 -5.94 -1.31
CA CYS A 184 -9.68 -5.74 0.07
C CYS A 184 -9.94 -7.06 0.81
N GLN A 185 -9.92 -8.23 0.14
CA GLN A 185 -10.04 -9.53 0.80
C GLN A 185 -9.01 -9.73 1.93
N ARG A 186 -7.84 -9.09 1.85
CA ARG A 186 -6.82 -9.12 2.91
C ARG A 186 -7.30 -8.51 4.24
N TRP A 187 -8.31 -7.63 4.22
CA TRP A 187 -8.93 -7.03 5.41
C TRP A 187 -10.13 -7.83 5.94
N THR A 188 -10.28 -9.08 5.52
CA THR A 188 -11.31 -9.98 6.04
C THR A 188 -11.08 -10.24 7.52
N THR A 189 -12.06 -9.90 8.35
CA THR A 189 -11.96 -10.01 9.81
C THR A 189 -12.39 -11.39 10.34
N ILE A 190 -13.10 -12.19 9.53
CA ILE A 190 -13.70 -13.46 9.96
C ILE A 190 -13.36 -14.58 8.96
N GLN A 191 -12.56 -15.55 9.40
CA GLN A 191 -12.36 -16.85 8.74
C GLN A 191 -13.02 -17.96 9.58
N VAL A 192 -14.34 -17.89 9.76
CA VAL A 192 -15.06 -19.06 10.28
C VAL A 192 -15.45 -19.91 9.07
N PRO A 193 -15.04 -21.20 8.98
CA PRO A 193 -15.27 -22.05 7.81
C PRO A 193 -16.75 -22.21 7.40
N SER A 194 -17.69 -21.82 8.27
CA SER A 194 -19.13 -21.94 8.08
C SER A 194 -19.85 -20.60 7.78
N GLN A 195 -19.15 -19.47 7.70
CA GLN A 195 -19.76 -18.17 7.41
C GLN A 195 -19.08 -17.46 6.23
N GLU A 196 -19.86 -16.63 5.52
CA GLU A 196 -19.34 -15.79 4.46
C GLU A 196 -18.32 -14.80 5.01
N ALA A 197 -17.14 -14.76 4.39
CA ALA A 197 -16.07 -13.83 4.73
C ALA A 197 -16.56 -12.37 4.64
N VAL A 198 -16.62 -11.69 5.79
CA VAL A 198 -16.96 -10.27 5.87
C VAL A 198 -15.68 -9.44 5.74
N VAL A 199 -15.67 -8.57 4.73
CA VAL A 199 -14.60 -7.59 4.51
C VAL A 199 -15.02 -6.26 5.14
N SER A 200 -14.17 -5.71 6.00
CA SER A 200 -14.34 -4.39 6.61
C SER A 200 -13.43 -3.38 5.92
N LEU A 201 -14.01 -2.31 5.39
CA LEU A 201 -13.35 -1.17 4.77
C LEU A 201 -13.33 -0.01 5.78
N PRO A 202 -12.20 0.23 6.46
CA PRO A 202 -12.12 1.31 7.45
C PRO A 202 -12.16 2.70 6.82
N MET A 203 -11.83 2.81 5.53
CA MET A 203 -11.83 4.06 4.78
C MET A 203 -13.22 4.46 4.27
N SER A 204 -13.39 5.77 4.04
CA SER A 204 -14.64 6.31 3.49
C SER A 204 -14.79 6.06 1.99
N ARG A 205 -16.01 6.26 1.46
CA ARG A 205 -16.23 6.21 0.00
C ARG A 205 -15.51 7.34 -0.75
N LEU A 206 -15.27 8.48 -0.08
CA LEU A 206 -14.45 9.56 -0.62
C LEU A 206 -12.99 9.12 -0.75
N ASP A 207 -12.43 8.48 0.28
CA ASP A 207 -11.05 7.96 0.21
C ASP A 207 -10.89 6.91 -0.89
N ILE A 208 -11.88 6.03 -1.05
CA ILE A 208 -11.89 5.04 -2.15
C ILE A 208 -11.93 5.74 -3.51
N ALA A 209 -12.70 6.82 -3.63
CA ALA A 209 -12.79 7.61 -4.86
C ALA A 209 -11.45 8.29 -5.19
N ASP A 210 -10.83 8.94 -4.21
CA ASP A 210 -9.51 9.56 -4.33
C ASP A 210 -8.46 8.52 -4.74
N TYR A 211 -8.48 7.32 -4.16
CA TYR A 211 -7.56 6.24 -4.50
C TYR A 211 -7.73 5.71 -5.94
N LEU A 212 -8.97 5.62 -6.42
CA LEU A 212 -9.30 5.07 -7.75
C LEU A 212 -9.32 6.12 -8.87
N GLY A 213 -9.10 7.40 -8.55
CA GLY A 213 -9.25 8.50 -9.49
C GLY A 213 -10.68 8.60 -10.04
N LEU A 214 -11.67 8.41 -9.17
CA LEU A 214 -13.10 8.47 -9.48
C LEU A 214 -13.78 9.53 -8.62
N THR A 215 -15.05 9.83 -8.91
CA THR A 215 -15.88 10.60 -7.97
C THR A 215 -16.50 9.68 -6.91
N GLN A 216 -16.77 10.22 -5.71
CA GLN A 216 -17.49 9.47 -4.67
C GLN A 216 -18.84 8.95 -5.17
N GLU A 217 -19.55 9.75 -5.98
CA GLU A 217 -20.81 9.34 -6.59
C GLU A 217 -20.64 8.13 -7.52
N THR A 218 -19.60 8.14 -8.38
CA THR A 218 -19.29 7.01 -9.25
C THR A 218 -19.02 5.74 -8.44
N VAL A 219 -18.20 5.82 -7.38
CA VAL A 219 -17.93 4.68 -6.51
C VAL A 219 -19.23 4.14 -5.90
N CYS A 220 -20.07 5.01 -5.33
CA CYS A 220 -21.36 4.60 -4.77
C CYS A 220 -22.26 3.91 -5.81
N ARG A 221 -22.38 4.47 -7.02
CA ARG A 221 -23.18 3.87 -8.11
C ARG A 221 -22.68 2.49 -8.50
N VAL A 222 -21.36 2.28 -8.57
CA VAL A 222 -20.77 0.97 -8.90
C VAL A 222 -20.99 -0.03 -7.77
N PHE A 223 -20.81 0.36 -6.51
CA PHE A 223 -21.13 -0.50 -5.35
C PHE A 223 -22.62 -0.94 -5.37
N SER A 224 -23.55 -0.01 -5.61
CA SER A 224 -24.97 -0.34 -5.73
C SER A 224 -25.28 -1.23 -6.94
N LYS A 225 -24.59 -1.03 -8.05
CA LYS A 225 -24.69 -1.91 -9.24
C LYS A 225 -24.24 -3.33 -8.90
N PHE A 226 -23.07 -3.49 -8.29
CA PHE A 226 -22.52 -4.81 -7.91
C PHE A 226 -23.39 -5.51 -6.87
N ASN A 227 -23.96 -4.77 -5.92
CA ASN A 227 -24.90 -5.32 -4.94
C ASN A 227 -26.19 -5.82 -5.60
N ARG A 228 -26.79 -5.04 -6.52
CA ARG A 228 -27.99 -5.46 -7.26
C ARG A 228 -27.73 -6.65 -8.20
N ALA A 229 -26.54 -6.72 -8.78
CA ALA A 229 -26.12 -7.82 -9.63
C ALA A 229 -25.71 -9.08 -8.85
N GLY A 230 -25.75 -9.05 -7.52
CA GLY A 230 -25.37 -10.20 -6.68
C GLY A 230 -23.87 -10.53 -6.69
N LEU A 231 -23.01 -9.59 -7.12
CA LEU A 231 -21.56 -9.77 -7.10
C LEU A 231 -20.98 -9.60 -5.70
N ILE A 232 -21.57 -8.67 -4.95
CA ILE A 232 -21.29 -8.40 -3.54
C ILE A 232 -22.60 -8.32 -2.77
N LYS A 233 -22.54 -8.48 -1.45
CA LYS A 233 -23.62 -8.12 -0.53
C LYS A 233 -23.12 -7.05 0.42
N LEU A 234 -23.68 -5.85 0.33
CA LEU A 234 -23.42 -4.78 1.29
C LEU A 234 -24.11 -5.09 2.61
N LEU A 235 -23.35 -5.14 3.70
CA LEU A 235 -23.86 -5.29 5.06
C LEU A 235 -24.01 -3.92 5.74
N SER A 236 -23.12 -2.99 5.43
CA SER A 236 -23.16 -1.60 5.87
C SER A 236 -22.39 -0.70 4.88
N ALA A 237 -22.22 0.58 5.20
CA ALA A 237 -21.38 1.48 4.43
C ALA A 237 -19.90 1.03 4.40
N SER A 238 -19.41 0.40 5.47
CA SER A 238 -18.03 -0.05 5.62
C SER A 238 -17.85 -1.56 5.42
N GLN A 239 -18.91 -2.37 5.41
CA GLN A 239 -18.80 -3.83 5.36
C GLN A 239 -19.52 -4.45 4.18
N PHE A 240 -18.89 -5.46 3.56
CA PHE A 240 -19.48 -6.23 2.48
C PHE A 240 -19.00 -7.69 2.49
N THR A 241 -19.76 -8.58 1.83
CA THR A 241 -19.32 -9.93 1.47
C THR A 241 -19.18 -10.05 -0.04
N LEU A 242 -18.21 -10.84 -0.48
CA LEU A 242 -18.05 -11.21 -1.89
C LEU A 242 -18.95 -12.42 -2.17
N LYS A 243 -19.76 -12.33 -3.21
CA LYS A 243 -20.74 -13.37 -3.59
C LYS A 243 -20.28 -14.12 -4.84
N ASP A 244 -19.89 -13.39 -5.88
CA ASP A 244 -19.34 -13.96 -7.10
C ASP A 244 -17.93 -13.42 -7.36
N GLN A 245 -16.95 -14.07 -6.74
CA GLN A 245 -15.54 -13.72 -6.93
C GLN A 245 -15.07 -13.98 -8.37
N LYS A 246 -15.61 -14.98 -9.06
CA LYS A 246 -15.19 -15.32 -10.43
C LYS A 246 -15.59 -14.22 -11.40
N GLN A 247 -16.83 -13.76 -11.31
CA GLN A 247 -17.32 -12.68 -12.17
C GLN A 247 -16.65 -11.34 -11.84
N LEU A 248 -16.40 -11.04 -10.56
CA LEU A 248 -15.60 -9.87 -10.18
C LEU A 248 -14.18 -9.92 -10.72
N SER A 249 -13.53 -11.09 -10.68
CA SER A 249 -12.20 -11.26 -11.27
C SER A 249 -12.20 -11.07 -12.78
N ALA A 250 -13.22 -11.58 -13.49
CA ALA A 250 -13.37 -11.36 -14.93
C ALA A 250 -13.51 -9.86 -15.27
N LEU A 251 -14.30 -9.12 -14.49
CA LEU A 251 -14.40 -7.66 -14.61
C LEU A 251 -13.06 -6.98 -14.33
N ALA A 252 -12.34 -7.41 -13.28
CA ALA A 252 -11.05 -6.83 -12.92
C ALA A 252 -9.93 -7.13 -13.94
N GLN A 253 -10.02 -8.22 -14.69
CA GLN A 253 -9.00 -8.65 -15.67
C GLN A 253 -9.21 -8.07 -17.08
N THR A 254 -10.32 -7.38 -17.33
CA THR A 254 -10.58 -6.80 -18.66
C THR A 254 -9.51 -5.73 -18.96
N LEU A 255 -8.62 -6.04 -19.89
CA LEU A 255 -7.73 -5.13 -20.61
C LEU A 255 -7.98 -5.32 -22.10
#